data_AF-A0A7J8RIN2-F1
#
_entry.id   AF-A0A7J8RIN2-F1
#
_cell.length_a   1.000
_cell.length_b   1.000
_cell.length_c   1.000
_cell.angle_alpha   90.00
_cell.angle_beta   90.00
_cell.angle_gamma   90.00
#
_symmetry.space_group_name_H-M   'P 1'
#
loop_
_entity.id
_entity.type
_entity.pdbx_description
1 polymer ?
#
loop_
_entity_poly.entity_id
_entity_poly.type
_entity_poly.pdbx_seq_one_letter_code
_entity_poly.pdbx_strand_id
1 'polypeptide(L)' 'MPDSNKNHAPDNIKERFALEVSDNYVKKALAKKWRNHKSTLKKEYFLKNISLGEKLRNVPPGILRYQWEDAVRFWN' A
#
# COMPACT_ATOMS: atom_id res chain seq x y z
N MET A 1 1.68 -1.39 15.92
CA MET A 1 2.39 -0.66 14.85
C MET A 1 2.44 0.80 15.27
N PRO A 2 3.49 1.24 15.98
CA PRO A 2 3.61 2.63 16.39
C PRO A 2 3.93 3.47 15.14
N ASP A 3 3.12 4.50 14.93
CA ASP A 3 3.10 5.42 13.79
C ASP A 3 3.22 4.81 12.39
N SER A 4 2.10 4.22 11.95
CA SER A 4 1.90 3.99 10.53
C SER A 4 1.89 5.35 9.81
N ASN A 5 2.91 5.59 8.98
CA ASN A 5 3.07 6.71 8.03
C ASN A 5 1.76 7.07 7.26
N LYS A 6 0.82 6.12 7.21
CA LYS A 6 -0.55 6.29 6.72
C LYS A 6 -1.32 7.46 7.34
N ASN A 7 -1.10 7.76 8.62
CA ASN A 7 -1.79 8.84 9.32
C ASN A 7 -1.19 10.23 9.00
N HIS A 8 0.09 10.28 8.64
CA HIS A 8 0.80 11.50 8.24
C HIS A 8 0.71 11.80 6.73
N ALA A 9 0.36 10.80 5.92
CA ALA A 9 0.24 10.98 4.47
C ALA A 9 -0.70 12.12 4.03
N PRO A 10 -1.88 12.34 4.66
CA PRO A 10 -2.74 13.47 4.32
C PRO A 10 -2.09 14.82 4.58
N ASP A 11 -1.39 14.97 5.71
CA ASP A 11 -0.76 16.23 6.11
C ASP A 11 0.38 16.61 5.15
N ASN A 12 1.22 15.63 4.79
CA ASN A 12 2.29 15.82 3.79
C ASN A 12 1.75 16.22 2.41
N ILE A 13 0.57 15.70 2.01
CA ILE A 13 -0.07 16.10 0.75
C ILE A 13 -0.59 17.53 0.83
N LYS A 14 -1.21 17.92 1.94
CA LYS A 14 -1.71 19.30 2.10
C LYS A 14 -0.56 20.30 2.10
N GLU A 15 0.53 20.02 2.82
CA GLU A 15 1.72 20.87 2.88
C GLU A 15 2.35 21.03 1.49
N ARG A 16 2.49 19.93 0.74
CA ARG A 16 3.16 19.94 -0.56
C ARG A 16 2.33 20.58 -1.68
N PHE A 17 1.01 20.51 -1.62
CA PHE A 17 0.12 20.95 -2.69
C PHE A 17 -0.75 22.17 -2.34
N ALA A 18 -0.61 22.73 -1.13
CA ALA A 18 -1.39 23.87 -0.63
C ALA A 18 -2.91 23.71 -0.88
N LEU A 19 -3.44 22.50 -0.66
CA LEU A 19 -4.82 22.17 -1.02
C LEU A 19 -5.80 22.51 0.11
N GLU A 20 -6.73 23.42 -0.15
CA GLU A 20 -7.93 23.63 0.68
C GLU A 20 -9.00 22.56 0.38
N VAL A 21 -8.64 21.29 0.51
CA VAL A 21 -9.57 20.17 0.31
C VAL A 21 -9.94 19.52 1.63
N SER A 22 -11.19 19.07 1.73
CA SER A 22 -11.67 18.34 2.90
C SER A 22 -10.84 17.08 3.15
N ASP A 23 -10.40 16.89 4.40
CA ASP A 23 -9.71 15.67 4.85
C ASP A 23 -10.44 14.38 4.47
N ASN A 24 -11.78 14.42 4.50
CA ASN A 24 -12.58 13.27 4.16
C ASN A 24 -12.41 12.88 2.68
N TYR A 25 -12.30 13.86 1.79
CA TYR A 25 -12.05 13.62 0.37
C TYR A 25 -10.66 13.02 0.15
N VAL A 26 -9.62 13.62 0.74
CA VAL A 26 -8.23 13.15 0.62
C VAL A 26 -8.09 11.72 1.14
N LYS A 27 -8.63 11.43 2.33
CA LYS A 27 -8.61 10.09 2.92
C LYS A 27 -9.33 9.07 2.03
N LYS A 28 -10.49 9.41 1.47
CA LYS A 28 -11.22 8.53 0.53
C LYS A 28 -10.43 8.28 -0.76
N ALA A 29 -9.85 9.31 -1.36
CA ALA A 29 -9.07 9.21 -2.58
C ALA A 29 -7.82 8.35 -2.37
N LEU A 30 -7.08 8.59 -1.28
CA LEU A 30 -5.93 7.79 -0.88
C LEU A 30 -6.30 6.33 -0.63
N ALA A 31 -7.38 6.08 0.13
CA ALA A 31 -7.85 4.72 0.39
C ALA A 31 -8.21 3.99 -0.91
N LYS A 32 -8.86 4.67 -1.87
CA LYS A 32 -9.16 4.09 -3.19
C LYS A 32 -7.89 3.77 -3.96
N LYS A 33 -6.94 4.72 -4.04
CA LYS A 33 -5.66 4.52 -4.76
C LYS A 33 -4.86 3.37 -4.14
N TRP A 34 -4.81 3.28 -2.82
CA TRP A 34 -4.18 2.17 -2.09
C TRP A 34 -4.83 0.83 -2.38
N ARG A 35 -6.18 0.74 -2.37
CA ARG A 35 -6.90 -0.49 -2.72
C ARG A 35 -6.60 -0.94 -4.15
N ASN A 36 -6.64 -0.01 -5.11
CA ASN A 36 -6.36 -0.31 -6.51
C ASN A 36 -4.93 -0.81 -6.69
N HIS A 37 -3.95 -0.11 -6.10
CA HIS A 37 -2.55 -0.51 -6.16
C HIS A 37 -2.31 -1.92 -5.59
N LYS A 38 -2.88 -2.23 -4.42
CA LYS A 38 -2.83 -3.58 -3.84
C LYS A 38 -3.48 -4.64 -4.75
N SER A 39 -4.58 -4.31 -5.41
CA SER A 39 -5.25 -5.24 -6.35
C SER A 39 -4.37 -5.54 -7.56
N THR A 40 -3.72 -4.52 -8.13
CA THR A 40 -2.77 -4.69 -9.24
C THR A 40 -1.59 -5.55 -8.80
N LEU A 41 -0.98 -5.24 -7.65
CA LEU A 41 0.13 -6.03 -7.10
C LEU A 41 -0.25 -7.50 -6.89
N LYS A 42 -1.44 -7.76 -6.32
CA LYS A 42 -1.91 -9.13 -6.12
C LYS A 42 -2.09 -9.86 -7.46
N LYS A 43 -2.60 -9.18 -8.49
CA LYS A 43 -2.79 -9.79 -9.81
C LYS A 43 -1.46 -10.14 -10.49
N GLU A 44 -0.47 -9.25 -10.41
CA GLU A 44 0.80 -9.39 -11.14
C GLU A 44 1.82 -10.28 -10.42
N TYR A 45 1.89 -10.21 -9.08
CA TYR A 45 2.99 -10.81 -8.32
C TYR A 45 2.55 -11.91 -7.35
N PHE A 46 1.26 -12.00 -6.99
CA PHE A 46 0.77 -13.04 -6.07
C PHE A 46 0.40 -14.32 -6.83
N LEU A 47 1.42 -15.15 -7.08
CA LEU A 47 1.26 -16.47 -7.69
C LEU A 47 0.59 -17.43 -6.70
N LYS A 48 -0.55 -18.03 -7.10
CA LYS A 48 -1.34 -18.92 -6.21
C LYS A 48 -0.68 -20.27 -5.94
N ASN A 49 0.13 -20.76 -6.87
CA ASN A 49 0.63 -22.15 -6.89
C ASN A 49 2.06 -22.31 -6.36
N ILE A 50 2.59 -21.30 -5.65
CA ILE A 50 3.93 -21.33 -5.04
C ILE A 50 3.82 -21.25 -3.52
N SER A 51 4.87 -21.69 -2.82
CA SER A 51 4.92 -21.67 -1.37
C SER A 51 4.91 -20.23 -0.81
N LEU A 52 4.49 -20.07 0.44
CA LEU A 52 4.54 -18.77 1.13
C LEU A 52 5.97 -18.20 1.15
N GLY A 53 6.99 -19.05 1.35
CA GLY A 53 8.39 -18.63 1.33
C GLY A 53 8.82 -18.07 -0.02
N GLU A 54 8.36 -18.66 -1.13
CA GLU A 54 8.62 -18.13 -2.47
C GLU A 54 7.87 -16.83 -2.74
N LYS A 55 6.61 -16.71 -2.29
CA LYS A 55 5.84 -15.45 -2.37
C LYS A 55 6.57 -14.30 -1.69
N LEU A 56 7.12 -14.53 -0.49
CA LEU A 56 7.83 -13.49 0.28
C LEU A 56 9.14 -13.06 -0.38
N ARG A 57 9.80 -13.95 -1.15
CA ARG A 57 11.03 -13.62 -1.90
C ARG A 57 10.77 -12.84 -3.19
N ASN A 58 9.59 -12.99 -3.79
CA ASN A 58 9.21 -12.31 -5.03
C ASN A 58 8.75 -10.87 -4.80
N VAL A 59 9.64 -10.01 -4.31
CA VAL A 59 9.35 -8.61 -3.99
C VAL A 59 9.24 -7.79 -5.28
N PRO A 60 8.11 -7.09 -5.54
CA PRO A 60 7.96 -6.22 -6.70
C PRO A 60 8.93 -5.04 -6.68
N PRO A 61 9.43 -4.57 -7.85
CA PRO A 61 10.26 -3.37 -7.92
C PRO A 61 9.49 -2.15 -7.39
N GLY A 62 10.16 -1.33 -6.57
CA GLY A 62 9.57 -0.12 -5.98
C GLY A 62 8.69 -0.34 -4.75
N ILE A 63 8.59 -1.57 -4.24
CA ILE A 63 7.91 -1.88 -2.97
C ILE A 63 8.96 -2.20 -1.90
N LEU A 64 8.82 -1.60 -0.72
CA LEU A 64 9.67 -1.91 0.41
C LEU A 64 9.37 -3.33 0.92
N ARG A 65 10.41 -4.10 1.21
CA ARG A 65 10.28 -5.51 1.60
C ARG A 65 9.29 -5.74 2.73
N TYR A 66 9.32 -4.93 3.79
CA TYR A 66 8.37 -5.08 4.90
C TYR A 66 6.91 -4.84 4.48
N GLN A 67 6.66 -3.91 3.55
CA GLN A 67 5.31 -3.65 3.02
C GLN A 67 4.81 -4.82 2.17
N TRP A 68 5.71 -5.45 1.41
CA TRP A 68 5.41 -6.66 0.65
C TRP A 68 5.09 -7.83 1.58
N GLU A 69 5.93 -8.06 2.60
CA GLU A 69 5.73 -9.13 3.58
C GLU A 69 4.37 -9.01 4.31
N ASP A 70 4.00 -7.79 4.72
CA ASP A 70 2.68 -7.50 5.32
C ASP A 70 1.53 -7.80 4.33
N ALA A 71 1.68 -7.41 3.06
CA ALA A 71 0.66 -7.64 2.03
C ALA A 71 0.48 -9.13 1.72
N VAL A 72 1.59 -9.87 1.56
CA VAL A 72 1.56 -11.31 1.30
C VAL A 72 0.93 -12.06 2.46
N ARG A 73 1.29 -11.72 3.72
CA ARG A 73 0.67 -12.31 4.92
C ARG A 73 -0.83 -12.03 5.01
N PHE A 74 -1.28 -10.87 4.55
CA PHE A 74 -2.70 -10.51 4.53
C PHE A 74 -3.50 -11.24 3.42
N TRP A 75 -2.86 -11.60 2.31
CA TRP A 75 -3.54 -12.24 1.18
C TRP A 75 -3.56 -13.77 1.21
N ASN A 76 -2.63 -14.36 1.96
CA ASN A 76 -2.48 -15.80 2.12
C ASN A 76 -3.44 -16.32 3.19
#